data_AF-A0A1N7DPI2-F1
#
_entry.id   AF-A0A1N7DPI2-F1
#
_cell.length_a   1.000
_cell.length_b   1.000
_cell.length_c   1.000
_cell.angle_alpha   90.00
_cell.angle_beta   90.00
_cell.angle_gamma   90.00
#
_symmetry.space_group_name_H-M   'P 1'
#
loop_
_entity.id
_entity.type
_entity.pdbx_description
1 polymer ?
#
loop_
_entity_poly.entity_id
_entity_poly.type
_entity_poly.pdbx_seq_one_letter_code
_entity_poly.pdbx_strand_id
1 'polypeptide(L)'
;MSHDIINKPKHYTACPSGVECIEIAELLPFCLGNCYKYLHRAGLKGDKKQDLQKARYYAKRAMFNGETMPSVAKARLCYVASHKNANNAALLWHLGRWDADKNGDFARRFIKELTKEIDLVDDNPKQKERKIIGYRIGFLGYDLPVYDDSPDQKTDSSKPQET
;
A
#
# COMPACT_ATOMS: atom_id res chain seq x y z
N MET A 1 19.54 17.47 -13.44
CA MET A 1 18.71 17.72 -12.23
C MET A 1 18.93 16.58 -11.27
N SER A 2 19.49 16.86 -10.08
CA SER A 2 19.87 15.83 -9.11
C SER A 2 18.62 15.14 -8.55
N HIS A 3 18.65 13.81 -8.54
CA HIS A 3 17.59 12.97 -8.00
C HIS A 3 17.73 12.98 -6.48
N ASP A 4 17.02 13.88 -5.80
CA ASP A 4 17.01 13.90 -4.33
C ASP A 4 16.09 12.78 -3.83
N ILE A 5 16.70 11.64 -3.50
CA ILE A 5 16.01 10.44 -3.00
C ILE A 5 15.38 10.70 -1.63
N ILE A 6 15.85 11.71 -0.90
CA ILE A 6 15.43 12.01 0.47
C ILE A 6 14.27 13.00 0.45
N ASN A 7 14.39 14.09 -0.29
CA ASN A 7 13.36 15.13 -0.31
C ASN A 7 12.27 14.92 -1.38
N LYS A 8 12.53 14.10 -2.44
CA LYS A 8 11.56 13.87 -3.55
C LYS A 8 11.61 12.44 -4.12
N PRO A 9 11.25 11.39 -3.37
CA PRO A 9 11.25 10.04 -3.91
C PRO A 9 10.16 9.91 -5.01
N LYS A 10 10.52 9.44 -6.21
CA LYS A 10 9.63 9.32 -7.40
C LYS A 10 8.29 8.60 -7.17
N HIS A 11 8.21 7.76 -6.14
CA HIS A 11 7.03 6.98 -5.80
C HIS A 11 6.07 7.67 -4.82
N TYR A 12 6.41 8.89 -4.37
CA TYR A 12 5.53 9.78 -3.59
C TYR A 12 5.03 10.98 -4.41
N THR A 13 5.70 11.30 -5.52
CA THR A 13 5.28 12.30 -6.52
C THR A 13 4.43 11.71 -7.66
N ALA A 14 4.17 10.39 -7.62
CA ALA A 14 3.39 9.69 -8.64
C ALA A 14 1.86 9.89 -8.50
N CYS A 15 1.39 10.61 -7.49
CA CYS A 15 -0.02 10.95 -7.40
C CYS A 15 -0.36 11.99 -8.48
N PRO A 16 -1.36 11.75 -9.34
CA PRO A 16 -1.80 12.73 -10.35
C PRO A 16 -2.21 14.10 -9.77
N SER A 17 -2.43 14.18 -8.46
CA SER A 17 -2.71 15.41 -7.72
C SER A 17 -1.49 16.28 -7.42
N GLY A 18 -0.27 15.76 -7.55
CA GLY A 18 0.96 16.45 -7.16
C GLY A 18 1.18 16.56 -5.64
N VAL A 19 0.25 16.06 -4.82
CA VAL A 19 0.39 16.03 -3.35
C VAL A 19 1.23 14.84 -2.93
N GLU A 20 2.29 15.10 -2.16
CA GLU A 20 3.15 14.07 -1.62
C GLU A 20 2.48 13.36 -0.45
N CYS A 21 2.78 12.07 -0.28
CA CYS A 21 2.22 11.28 0.84
C CYS A 21 2.54 11.89 2.21
N ILE A 22 3.71 12.49 2.38
CA ILE A 22 4.11 13.08 3.66
C ILE A 22 3.22 14.27 4.05
N GLU A 23 2.82 15.10 3.08
CA GLU A 23 1.97 16.29 3.30
C GLU A 23 0.58 15.94 3.87
N ILE A 24 0.13 14.70 3.70
CA ILE A 24 -1.12 14.21 4.30
C ILE A 24 -0.83 13.36 5.54
N ALA A 25 0.21 12.52 5.51
CA ALA A 25 0.54 11.64 6.62
C ALA A 25 0.91 12.41 7.89
N GLU A 26 1.60 13.56 7.77
CA GLU A 26 1.99 14.40 8.92
C GLU A 26 0.80 15.09 9.61
N LEU A 27 -0.31 15.26 8.89
CA LEU A 27 -1.54 15.86 9.42
C LEU A 27 -2.40 14.86 10.18
N LEU A 28 -2.04 13.59 10.17
CA LEU A 28 -2.86 12.50 10.72
C LEU A 28 -2.25 12.00 12.04
N PRO A 29 -3.09 11.56 13.00
CA PRO A 29 -2.63 10.80 14.16
C PRO A 29 -1.84 9.55 13.73
N PHE A 30 -1.01 9.04 14.62
CA PHE A 30 -0.01 8.02 14.27
C PHE A 30 -0.55 6.82 13.49
N CYS A 31 -1.67 6.21 13.93
CA CYS A 31 -2.20 5.05 13.23
C CYS A 31 -2.87 5.44 11.91
N LEU A 32 -3.66 6.52 11.87
CA LEU A 32 -4.26 7.03 10.64
C LEU A 32 -3.22 7.45 9.60
N GLY A 33 -2.13 8.12 10.01
CA GLY A 33 -1.04 8.51 9.13
C GLY A 33 -0.33 7.31 8.52
N ASN A 34 -0.07 6.27 9.32
CA ASN A 34 0.46 5.01 8.80
C ASN A 34 -0.53 4.28 7.89
N CYS A 35 -1.83 4.26 8.24
CA CYS A 35 -2.88 3.70 7.41
C CYS A 35 -2.89 4.34 6.01
N TYR A 36 -2.92 5.67 5.96
CA TYR A 36 -2.84 6.44 4.73
C TYR A 36 -1.55 6.15 3.96
N LYS A 37 -0.39 6.16 4.63
CA LYS A 37 0.92 5.89 4.01
C LYS A 37 0.94 4.58 3.24
N TYR A 38 0.45 3.50 3.85
CA TYR A 38 0.41 2.20 3.19
C TYR A 38 -0.65 2.14 2.09
N LEU A 39 -1.79 2.80 2.26
CA LEU A 39 -2.82 2.89 1.21
C LEU A 39 -2.33 3.68 -0.02
N HIS A 40 -1.61 4.77 0.21
CA HIS A 40 -0.97 5.57 -0.84
C HIS A 40 0.08 4.74 -1.59
N ARG A 41 0.89 3.96 -0.86
CA ARG A 41 1.98 3.16 -1.44
C ARG A 41 1.51 1.90 -2.18
N ALA A 42 0.38 1.31 -1.79
CA ALA A 42 -0.12 0.05 -2.32
C ALA A 42 -0.33 0.11 -3.84
N GLY A 43 0.52 -0.57 -4.62
CA GLY A 43 0.47 -0.57 -6.09
C GLY A 43 1.44 0.42 -6.76
N LEU A 44 2.14 1.26 -5.99
CA LEU A 44 3.24 2.11 -6.47
C LEU A 44 4.62 1.52 -6.17
N LYS A 45 4.74 0.71 -5.11
CA LYS A 45 6.01 0.11 -4.68
C LYS A 45 5.81 -1.20 -3.91
N GLY A 46 6.49 -2.25 -4.34
CA GLY A 46 6.48 -3.56 -3.68
C GLY A 46 5.15 -4.32 -3.86
N ASP A 47 4.86 -5.22 -2.94
CA ASP A 47 3.61 -5.99 -2.94
C ASP A 47 2.41 -5.14 -2.50
N LYS A 48 1.46 -4.94 -3.42
CA LYS A 48 0.19 -4.23 -3.18
C LYS A 48 -0.59 -4.88 -2.02
N LYS A 49 -0.67 -6.21 -1.96
CA LYS A 49 -1.46 -6.94 -0.94
C LYS A 49 -0.89 -6.69 0.44
N GLN A 50 0.42 -6.84 0.60
CA GLN A 50 1.09 -6.59 1.87
C GLN A 50 0.87 -5.15 2.37
N ASP A 51 0.86 -4.18 1.47
CA ASP A 51 0.60 -2.78 1.82
C ASP A 51 -0.85 -2.56 2.26
N LEU A 52 -1.83 -3.12 1.55
CA LEU A 52 -3.23 -3.05 1.96
C LEU A 52 -3.46 -3.74 3.32
N GLN A 53 -2.79 -4.87 3.57
CA GLN A 53 -2.84 -5.55 4.87
C GLN A 53 -2.25 -4.70 6.00
N LYS A 54 -1.12 -4.02 5.75
CA LYS A 54 -0.54 -3.06 6.71
C LYS A 54 -1.48 -1.87 6.93
N ALA A 55 -2.10 -1.33 5.87
CA ALA A 55 -3.10 -0.28 6.00
C ALA A 55 -4.27 -0.73 6.88
N ARG A 56 -4.77 -1.96 6.71
CA ARG A 56 -5.84 -2.54 7.53
C ARG A 56 -5.41 -2.72 8.99
N TYR A 57 -4.18 -3.16 9.23
CA TYR A 57 -3.62 -3.29 10.58
C TYR A 57 -3.68 -1.95 11.32
N TYR A 58 -3.19 -0.88 10.70
CA TYR A 58 -3.22 0.45 11.31
C TYR A 58 -4.63 1.04 11.42
N ALA A 59 -5.52 0.79 10.45
CA ALA A 59 -6.91 1.21 10.54
C ALA A 59 -7.62 0.62 11.77
N LYS A 60 -7.46 -0.68 12.02
CA LYS A 60 -8.04 -1.33 13.22
C LYS A 60 -7.53 -0.70 14.52
N ARG A 61 -6.23 -0.36 14.57
CA ARG A 61 -5.62 0.31 15.73
C ARG A 61 -6.13 1.74 15.90
N ALA A 62 -6.24 2.51 14.82
CA ALA A 62 -6.82 3.84 14.84
C ALA A 62 -8.25 3.81 15.42
N MET A 63 -9.05 2.83 15.00
CA MET A 63 -10.43 2.65 15.50
C MET A 63 -10.45 2.30 16.98
N PHE A 64 -9.58 1.37 17.39
CA PHE A 64 -9.45 0.98 18.80
C PHE A 64 -8.99 2.15 19.69
N ASN A 65 -8.06 2.97 19.20
CA ASN A 65 -7.53 4.14 19.89
C ASN A 65 -8.49 5.33 19.88
N GLY A 66 -9.59 5.29 19.13
CA GLY A 66 -10.48 6.43 18.94
C GLY A 66 -9.82 7.61 18.22
N GLU A 67 -8.87 7.35 17.31
CA GLU A 67 -8.22 8.41 16.53
C GLU A 67 -9.25 9.11 15.64
N THR A 68 -9.26 10.45 15.72
CA THR A 68 -10.13 11.31 14.90
C THR A 68 -9.33 11.94 13.77
N MET A 69 -10.01 12.31 12.70
CA MET A 69 -9.36 12.85 11.52
C MET A 69 -9.45 14.38 11.49
N PRO A 70 -8.31 15.09 11.48
CA PRO A 70 -8.31 16.54 11.41
C PRO A 70 -8.98 17.05 10.13
N SER A 71 -9.75 18.14 10.22
CA SER A 71 -10.51 18.69 9.08
C SER A 71 -9.62 19.03 7.88
N VAL A 72 -8.39 19.50 8.13
CA VAL A 72 -7.41 19.79 7.08
C VAL A 72 -7.01 18.52 6.32
N ALA A 73 -6.81 17.40 7.02
CA ALA A 73 -6.50 16.11 6.40
C ALA A 73 -7.68 15.59 5.57
N LYS A 74 -8.93 15.77 6.03
CA LYS A 74 -10.14 15.41 5.27
C LYS A 74 -10.20 16.14 3.92
N ALA A 75 -9.98 17.45 3.93
CA ALA A 75 -9.99 18.27 2.72
C ALA A 75 -8.92 17.81 1.73
N ARG A 76 -7.69 17.56 2.21
CA ARG A 76 -6.58 17.06 1.39
C ARG A 76 -6.86 15.66 0.82
N LEU A 77 -7.41 14.74 1.62
CA LEU A 77 -7.80 13.41 1.16
C LEU A 77 -8.87 13.47 0.08
N CYS A 78 -9.91 14.28 0.26
CA CYS A 78 -10.94 14.50 -0.75
C CYS A 78 -10.37 15.07 -2.05
N TYR A 79 -9.43 16.03 -1.95
CA TYR A 79 -8.72 16.57 -3.10
C TYR A 79 -7.93 15.47 -3.82
N VAL A 80 -7.12 14.68 -3.11
CA VAL A 80 -6.35 13.59 -3.72
C VAL A 80 -7.27 12.54 -4.37
N ALA A 81 -8.36 12.16 -3.71
CA ALA A 81 -9.31 11.16 -4.20
C ALA A 81 -10.09 11.61 -5.44
N SER A 82 -10.22 12.92 -5.69
CA SER A 82 -10.95 13.44 -6.87
C SER A 82 -10.12 13.48 -8.16
N HIS A 83 -8.81 13.24 -8.09
CA HIS A 83 -7.96 13.27 -9.28
C HIS A 83 -8.09 11.99 -10.12
N LYS A 84 -8.10 12.17 -11.44
CA LYS A 84 -8.09 11.04 -12.39
C LYS A 84 -6.87 10.17 -12.13
N ASN A 85 -7.05 8.85 -12.10
CA ASN A 85 -6.02 7.84 -11.83
C ASN A 85 -5.43 7.89 -10.41
N ALA A 86 -6.10 8.52 -9.44
CA ALA A 86 -5.71 8.40 -8.04
C ALA A 86 -5.74 6.92 -7.62
N ASN A 87 -4.59 6.43 -7.16
CA ASN A 87 -4.47 5.06 -6.73
C ASN A 87 -5.35 4.81 -5.50
N ASN A 88 -6.12 3.72 -5.50
CA ASN A 88 -7.07 3.40 -4.42
C ASN A 88 -8.08 4.52 -4.11
N ALA A 89 -8.50 5.32 -5.10
CA ALA A 89 -9.39 6.48 -4.93
C ALA A 89 -10.66 6.21 -4.10
N ALA A 90 -11.31 5.06 -4.31
CA ALA A 90 -12.50 4.68 -3.55
C ALA A 90 -12.19 4.47 -2.06
N LEU A 91 -11.07 3.82 -1.75
CA LEU A 91 -10.62 3.62 -0.37
C LEU A 91 -10.20 4.95 0.28
N LEU A 92 -9.55 5.84 -0.46
CA LEU A 92 -9.22 7.19 0.03
C LEU A 92 -10.46 8.02 0.33
N TRP A 93 -11.49 7.92 -0.50
CA TRP A 93 -12.78 8.58 -0.29
C TRP A 93 -13.48 8.08 0.98
N HIS A 94 -13.39 6.77 1.26
CA HIS A 94 -13.90 6.18 2.50
C HIS A 94 -13.07 6.61 3.71
N LEU A 95 -11.74 6.61 3.59
CA LEU A 95 -10.83 7.05 4.65
C LEU A 95 -11.09 8.50 5.05
N GLY A 96 -11.31 9.41 4.08
CA GLY A 96 -11.64 10.82 4.35
C GLY A 96 -12.95 11.03 5.13
N ARG A 97 -13.77 9.99 5.29
CA ARG A 97 -15.01 9.98 6.07
C ARG A 97 -14.92 9.20 7.37
N TRP A 98 -13.71 8.80 7.78
CA TRP A 98 -13.41 7.95 8.93
C TRP A 98 -14.33 8.15 10.15
N ASP A 99 -14.48 9.40 10.57
CA ASP A 99 -15.24 9.86 11.73
C ASP A 99 -16.35 10.86 11.33
N ALA A 100 -16.89 10.70 10.11
CA ALA A 100 -18.01 11.54 9.65
C ALA A 100 -19.30 11.26 10.44
N ASP A 101 -19.38 10.11 11.11
CA ASP A 101 -20.38 9.80 12.12
C ASP A 101 -19.73 9.75 13.51
N LYS A 102 -20.55 9.89 14.56
CA LYS A 102 -20.08 9.84 15.95
C LYS A 102 -19.92 8.41 16.50
N ASN A 103 -20.34 7.39 15.74
CA ASN A 103 -20.50 6.01 16.23
C ASN A 103 -19.44 5.05 15.63
N GLY A 104 -18.61 5.51 14.70
CA GLY A 104 -17.58 4.75 14.00
C GLY A 104 -18.09 3.86 12.86
N ASP A 105 -19.28 4.08 12.31
CA ASP A 105 -19.82 3.24 11.22
C ASP A 105 -19.02 3.43 9.93
N PHE A 106 -18.59 4.66 9.62
CA PHE A 106 -17.72 4.94 8.48
C PHE A 106 -16.34 4.29 8.63
N ALA A 107 -15.74 4.30 9.82
CA ALA A 107 -14.49 3.59 10.10
C ALA A 107 -14.65 2.08 9.85
N ARG A 108 -15.73 1.47 10.38
CA ARG A 108 -16.05 0.05 10.13
C ARG A 108 -16.25 -0.24 8.65
N ARG A 109 -16.98 0.63 7.94
CA ARG A 109 -17.21 0.51 6.49
C ARG A 109 -15.91 0.59 5.71
N PHE A 110 -15.03 1.54 6.03
CA PHE A 110 -13.71 1.64 5.41
C PHE A 110 -12.90 0.35 5.59
N ILE A 111 -12.84 -0.19 6.82
CA ILE A 111 -12.12 -1.45 7.11
C ILE A 111 -12.73 -2.62 6.33
N LYS A 112 -14.06 -2.65 6.18
CA LYS A 112 -14.77 -3.67 5.39
C LYS A 112 -14.42 -3.59 3.90
N GLU A 113 -14.49 -2.41 3.29
CA GLU A 113 -14.14 -2.22 1.88
C GLU A 113 -12.66 -2.50 1.63
N LEU A 114 -11.77 -2.09 2.54
CA LEU A 114 -10.35 -2.42 2.47
C LEU A 114 -10.10 -3.93 2.53
N THR A 115 -10.87 -4.66 3.33
CA THR A 115 -10.76 -6.12 3.40
C THR A 115 -11.19 -6.77 2.09
N LYS A 116 -12.29 -6.33 1.48
CA LYS A 116 -12.71 -6.82 0.17
C LYS A 116 -11.64 -6.59 -0.89
N GLU A 117 -11.02 -5.41 -0.93
CA GLU A 117 -9.94 -5.12 -1.87
C GLU A 117 -8.73 -6.05 -1.67
N ILE A 118 -8.37 -6.38 -0.42
CA ILE A 118 -7.31 -7.35 -0.12
C ILE A 118 -7.65 -8.74 -0.67
N ASP A 119 -8.89 -9.18 -0.49
CA ASP A 119 -9.35 -10.50 -0.93
C ASP A 119 -9.38 -10.57 -2.47
N LEU A 120 -9.80 -9.51 -3.15
CA LEU A 120 -9.78 -9.41 -4.62
C LEU A 120 -8.37 -9.45 -5.23
N VAL A 121 -7.36 -8.99 -4.50
CA VAL A 121 -5.96 -9.10 -4.95
C VAL A 121 -5.47 -10.56 -4.94
N ASP A 122 -6.05 -11.44 -4.11
CA ASP A 122 -5.68 -12.86 -4.02
C ASP A 122 -6.08 -13.66 -5.27
N ASP A 123 -7.14 -13.21 -5.96
CA ASP A 123 -7.68 -13.89 -7.15
C ASP A 123 -6.89 -13.60 -8.45
N ASN A 124 -5.82 -12.79 -8.40
CA ASN A 124 -5.00 -12.44 -9.57
C ASN A 124 -3.58 -13.05 -9.49
N PRO A 125 -3.33 -14.24 -10.08
CA PRO A 125 -2.10 -15.01 -9.88
C PRO A 125 -0.83 -14.42 -10.55
N LYS A 126 -0.89 -13.22 -11.16
CA LYS A 126 0.22 -12.67 -11.96
C LYS A 126 1.23 -11.80 -11.19
N GLN A 127 1.12 -11.70 -9.87
CA GLN A 127 2.06 -10.94 -9.03
C GLN A 127 2.78 -11.81 -8.00
N LYS A 128 3.13 -13.04 -8.38
CA LYS A 128 4.01 -13.89 -7.56
C LYS A 128 5.38 -13.22 -7.42
N GLU A 129 5.79 -12.97 -6.19
CA GLU A 129 7.08 -12.39 -5.81
C GLU A 129 8.23 -13.12 -6.53
N ARG A 130 9.01 -12.40 -7.33
CA ARG A 130 10.27 -12.94 -7.85
C ARG A 130 11.32 -12.87 -6.75
N LYS A 131 11.82 -14.02 -6.31
CA LYS A 131 12.91 -14.11 -5.34
C LYS A 131 14.20 -13.58 -5.98
N ILE A 132 14.83 -12.58 -5.37
CA ILE A 132 16.16 -12.11 -5.79
C ILE A 132 17.17 -13.16 -5.33
N ILE A 133 17.93 -13.71 -6.29
CA ILE A 133 18.94 -14.75 -6.04
C ILE A 133 20.37 -14.21 -6.06
N GLY A 134 20.55 -12.95 -6.46
CA GLY A 134 21.85 -12.30 -6.43
C GLY A 134 21.81 -10.90 -7.05
N TYR A 135 22.98 -10.31 -7.21
CA TYR A 135 23.18 -9.05 -7.91
C TYR A 135 24.29 -9.23 -8.95
N ARG A 136 24.14 -8.62 -10.12
CA ARG A 136 25.16 -8.57 -11.17
C ARG A 136 25.59 -7.14 -11.44
N ILE A 137 26.87 -6.92 -11.72
CA ILE A 137 27.40 -5.61 -12.07
C ILE A 137 26.86 -5.21 -13.44
N GLY A 138 26.04 -4.16 -13.47
CA GLY A 138 25.46 -3.61 -14.69
C GLY A 138 26.48 -2.84 -15.53
N PHE A 139 26.13 -2.57 -16.79
CA PHE A 139 26.97 -1.88 -17.79
C PHE A 139 27.41 -0.45 -17.37
N LEU A 140 26.82 0.10 -16.31
CA LEU A 140 27.12 1.40 -15.72
C LEU A 140 27.73 1.31 -14.30
N GLY A 141 28.14 0.12 -13.85
CA GLY A 141 28.79 -0.09 -12.54
C GLY A 141 27.84 -0.16 -11.34
N TYR A 142 26.52 -0.24 -11.57
CA TYR A 142 25.52 -0.44 -10.51
C TYR A 142 25.12 -1.90 -10.40
N ASP A 143 24.95 -2.38 -9.17
CA ASP A 143 24.44 -3.72 -8.88
C ASP A 143 22.96 -3.84 -9.28
N LEU A 144 22.69 -4.66 -10.29
CA LEU A 144 21.35 -4.99 -10.76
C LEU A 144 20.88 -6.31 -10.12
N PRO A 145 19.68 -6.34 -9.50
CA PRO A 145 19.15 -7.57 -8.93
C PRO A 145 18.91 -8.62 -10.02
N VAL A 146 19.30 -9.86 -9.74
CA VAL A 146 19.05 -11.05 -10.55
C VAL A 146 17.92 -11.83 -9.89
N TYR A 147 16.88 -12.12 -10.67
CA TYR A 147 15.68 -12.81 -10.22
C TYR A 147 15.76 -14.30 -10.53
N ASP A 148 15.17 -15.13 -9.66
CA ASP A 148 14.93 -16.54 -9.93
C ASP A 148 13.81 -16.68 -10.97
N ASP A 149 14.18 -17.03 -12.20
CA ASP A 149 13.25 -17.33 -13.29
C ASP A 149 13.01 -18.85 -13.45
N SER A 150 13.44 -19.67 -12.46
CA SER A 150 13.20 -21.12 -12.49
C SER A 150 11.70 -21.41 -12.38
N PRO A 151 11.13 -22.26 -13.26
CA PRO A 151 9.74 -22.69 -13.10
C PRO A 151 9.60 -23.48 -11.79
N ASP A 152 8.61 -23.12 -10.96
CA ASP A 152 8.28 -23.78 -9.69
C ASP A 152 8.19 -25.31 -9.89
N GLN A 153 9.24 -26.04 -9.53
CA GLN A 153 9.16 -27.49 -9.39
C GLN A 153 8.36 -27.78 -8.13
N LYS A 154 7.07 -28.13 -8.31
CA LYS A 154 6.32 -28.81 -7.26
C LYS A 154 7.08 -30.09 -6.92
N THR A 155 7.74 -30.12 -5.76
CA THR A 155 8.26 -31.35 -5.17
C THR A 155 7.06 -32.19 -4.73
N ASP A 156 6.67 -33.12 -5.59
CA ASP A 156 5.75 -34.20 -5.26
C ASP A 156 6.48 -35.17 -4.31
N SER A 157 6.31 -34.95 -3.01
CA SER A 157 6.71 -35.90 -1.98
C SER A 157 5.67 -37.02 -1.88
N SER A 158 5.53 -37.80 -2.96
CA SER A 158 4.86 -39.09 -2.93
C SER A 158 5.66 -40.09 -3.76
N LYS A 159 6.66 -40.72 -3.12
CA LYS A 159 7.08 -42.07 -3.50
C LYS A 159 7.67 -42.81 -2.29
N PRO A 160 7.27 -44.07 -2.04
CA PRO A 160 7.79 -44.88 -0.95
C PRO A 160 9.21 -45.38 -1.27
N GLN A 161 10.08 -45.45 -0.27
CA GLN A 161 11.30 -46.23 -0.39
C GLN A 161 10.95 -47.70 -0.20
N GLU A 162 11.03 -48.47 -1.28
CA GLU A 162 11.14 -49.93 -1.27
C GLU A 162 12.62 -50.33 -1.47
N THR A 163 12.96 -51.44 -0.81
CA THR A 163 14.20 -52.24 -0.76
C THR A 163 15.35 -51.74 0.10
#